data_AF-A0A850H6D9-F1
#
_entry.id   AF-A0A850H6D9-F1
#
_cell.length_a   1.000
_cell.length_b   1.000
_cell.length_c   1.000
_cell.angle_alpha   90.00
_cell.angle_beta   90.00
_cell.angle_gamma   90.00
#
_symmetry.space_group_name_H-M   'P 1'
#
loop_
_entity.id
_entity.type
_entity.pdbx_description
1 polymer ?
#
loop_
_entity_poly.entity_id
_entity_poly.type
_entity_poly.pdbx_seq_one_letter_code
_entity_poly.pdbx_strand_id
1 'polypeptide(L)'
;MNDDLRKQLSTIPTGDGLIFPCLATFEDASEQDRVFLAHSEEWIKRWGVWPEDDKGKQSVDVRAIASIRESPTRLPAKFAAEIYKAGESGMGYCLFKVMFADGSEQAYSSGNAVDFIDYPMGQSPSTVIGVVPHAGRTDTTRRHAPDYTWCLFK
;
A
#
# COMPACT_ATOMS: atom_id res chain seq x y z
N MET A 1 -20.24 1.71 -4.57
CA MET A 1 -19.29 2.06 -5.63
C MET A 1 -20.02 2.08 -6.97
N ASN A 2 -19.83 3.14 -7.77
CA ASN A 2 -20.43 3.25 -9.11
C ASN A 2 -19.68 2.35 -10.12
N ASP A 3 -20.26 2.15 -11.31
CA ASP A 3 -19.71 1.24 -12.32
C ASP A 3 -18.40 1.72 -12.93
N ASP A 4 -18.19 3.03 -13.01
CA ASP A 4 -16.95 3.60 -13.54
C ASP A 4 -15.77 3.30 -12.61
N LEU A 5 -15.95 3.53 -11.31
CA LEU A 5 -14.93 3.24 -10.30
C LEU A 5 -14.64 1.74 -10.21
N ARG A 6 -15.65 0.86 -10.40
CA ARG A 6 -15.43 -0.60 -10.52
C ARG A 6 -14.53 -0.95 -11.70
N LYS A 7 -14.71 -0.30 -12.86
CA LYS A 7 -13.84 -0.50 -14.04
C LYS A 7 -12.42 -0.03 -13.76
N GLN A 8 -12.26 1.15 -13.16
CA GLN A 8 -10.94 1.67 -12.80
C GLN A 8 -10.23 0.74 -11.81
N LEU A 9 -10.94 0.21 -10.81
CA LEU A 9 -10.39 -0.72 -9.83
C LEU A 9 -9.81 -1.98 -10.47
N SER A 10 -10.46 -2.50 -11.53
CA SER A 10 -9.96 -3.66 -12.27
C SER A 10 -8.62 -3.44 -12.98
N THR A 11 -8.20 -2.17 -13.14
CA THR A 11 -6.90 -1.80 -13.72
C THR A 11 -5.80 -1.64 -12.69
N ILE A 12 -6.15 -1.56 -11.40
CA ILE A 12 -5.18 -1.42 -10.31
C ILE A 12 -4.63 -2.80 -9.96
N PRO A 13 -3.33 -3.08 -10.17
CA PRO A 13 -2.77 -4.37 -9.79
C PRO A 13 -2.80 -4.53 -8.27
N THR A 14 -2.88 -5.76 -7.76
CA THR A 14 -2.89 -6.04 -6.32
C THR A 14 -1.62 -6.78 -5.91
N GLY A 15 -1.04 -6.44 -4.76
CA GLY A 15 0.09 -7.20 -4.20
C GLY A 15 -0.34 -8.50 -3.51
N ASP A 16 -1.47 -8.47 -2.79
CA ASP A 16 -1.97 -9.57 -1.96
C ASP A 16 -3.30 -10.18 -2.45
N GLY A 17 -3.84 -9.67 -3.55
CA GLY A 17 -5.14 -10.08 -4.12
C GLY A 17 -6.38 -9.52 -3.40
N LEU A 18 -6.21 -8.71 -2.35
CA LEU A 18 -7.29 -8.27 -1.46
C LEU A 18 -7.39 -6.75 -1.34
N ILE A 19 -6.25 -6.05 -1.44
CA ILE A 19 -6.21 -4.60 -1.36
C ILE A 19 -5.72 -3.98 -2.67
N PHE A 20 -6.31 -2.83 -3.00
CA PHE A 20 -6.05 -2.08 -4.22
C PHE A 20 -5.40 -0.75 -3.83
N PRO A 21 -4.05 -0.68 -3.82
CA PRO A 21 -3.33 0.56 -3.53
C PRO A 21 -3.44 1.53 -4.71
N CYS A 22 -3.95 2.72 -4.44
CA CYS A 22 -4.18 3.74 -5.45
C CYS A 22 -3.97 5.15 -4.91
N LEU A 23 -3.90 6.08 -5.85
CA LEU A 23 -4.22 7.48 -5.62
C LEU A 23 -5.71 7.66 -5.91
N ALA A 24 -6.42 8.30 -4.98
CA ALA A 24 -7.83 8.66 -5.14
C ALA A 24 -7.97 10.14 -5.49
N THR A 25 -8.88 10.44 -6.39
CA THR A 25 -9.36 11.80 -6.68
C THR A 25 -10.80 11.92 -6.17
N PHE A 26 -11.08 12.95 -5.39
CA PHE A 26 -12.40 13.20 -4.81
C PHE A 26 -13.27 14.07 -5.72
N GLU A 27 -14.56 14.20 -5.40
CA GLU A 27 -15.51 15.02 -6.17
C GLU A 27 -15.12 16.51 -6.26
N ASP A 28 -14.37 17.03 -5.29
CA ASP A 28 -13.84 18.40 -5.29
C ASP A 28 -12.51 18.54 -6.06
N ALA A 29 -12.12 17.49 -6.80
CA ALA A 29 -10.85 17.36 -7.53
C ALA A 29 -9.59 17.35 -6.67
N SER A 30 -9.70 17.31 -5.34
CA SER A 30 -8.55 17.04 -4.48
C SER A 30 -8.06 15.60 -4.70
N GLU A 31 -6.75 15.38 -4.55
CA GLU A 31 -6.13 14.06 -4.64
C GLU A 31 -5.57 13.64 -3.28
N GLN A 32 -5.73 12.35 -2.95
CA GLN A 32 -5.08 11.72 -1.81
C GLN A 32 -4.33 10.48 -2.25
N ASP A 33 -3.02 10.50 -2.01
CA ASP A 33 -2.16 9.36 -2.25
C ASP A 33 -2.25 8.36 -1.11
N ARG A 34 -1.80 7.13 -1.38
CA ARG A 34 -1.69 6.05 -0.41
C ARG A 34 -3.06 5.66 0.15
N VAL A 35 -4.03 5.48 -0.73
CA VAL A 35 -5.35 4.94 -0.39
C VAL A 35 -5.38 3.47 -0.73
N PHE A 36 -5.80 2.63 0.22
CA PHE A 36 -6.13 1.24 -0.05
C PHE A 36 -7.63 1.07 -0.17
N LEU A 37 -8.09 0.68 -1.34
CA LEU A 37 -9.45 0.16 -1.51
C LEU A 37 -9.47 -1.32 -1.13
N ALA A 38 -10.50 -1.76 -0.41
CA ALA A 38 -10.70 -3.17 -0.08
C ALA A 38 -12.19 -3.52 0.04
N HIS A 39 -12.54 -4.75 -0.32
CA HIS A 39 -13.89 -5.27 -0.06
C HIS A 39 -14.12 -5.38 1.45
N SER A 40 -15.21 -4.80 1.95
CA SER A 40 -15.52 -4.76 3.38
C SER A 40 -15.67 -6.16 3.99
N GLU A 41 -16.19 -7.13 3.23
CA GLU A 41 -16.37 -8.51 3.70
C GLU A 41 -15.04 -9.25 3.85
N GLU A 42 -14.10 -9.06 2.92
CA GLU A 42 -12.78 -9.67 3.00
C GLU A 42 -11.91 -8.97 4.04
N TRP A 43 -12.09 -7.65 4.20
CA TRP A 43 -11.46 -6.88 5.25
C TRP A 43 -11.77 -7.44 6.64
N ILE A 44 -13.04 -7.54 7.01
CA ILE A 44 -13.43 -7.92 8.36
C ILE A 44 -13.03 -9.36 8.69
N LYS A 45 -13.05 -10.26 7.69
CA LYS A 45 -12.55 -11.63 7.84
C LYS A 45 -11.06 -11.67 8.17
N ARG A 46 -10.26 -10.78 7.57
CA ARG A 46 -8.80 -10.76 7.78
C ARG A 46 -8.41 -10.05 9.07
N TRP A 47 -8.98 -8.89 9.35
CA TRP A 47 -8.51 -8.01 10.44
C TRP A 47 -9.42 -7.96 11.66
N GLY A 48 -10.66 -8.47 11.58
CA GLY A 48 -11.57 -8.61 12.73
C GLY A 48 -12.08 -7.31 13.35
N VAL A 49 -11.63 -6.14 12.88
CA VAL A 49 -12.04 -4.81 13.33
C VAL A 49 -12.24 -3.88 12.13
N TRP A 50 -13.30 -3.07 12.17
CA TRP A 50 -13.53 -2.04 11.16
C TRP A 50 -12.51 -0.90 11.31
N PRO A 51 -12.06 -0.25 10.22
CA PRO A 51 -11.14 0.87 10.30
C PRO A 51 -11.67 2.02 11.17
N GLU A 52 -12.98 2.27 11.13
CA GLU A 52 -13.61 3.34 11.91
C GLU A 52 -13.57 3.09 13.42
N ASP A 53 -13.50 1.81 13.82
CA ASP A 53 -13.44 1.36 15.22
C ASP A 53 -11.99 1.27 15.74
N ASP A 54 -10.99 1.46 14.87
CA ASP A 54 -9.57 1.44 15.21
C ASP A 54 -8.98 2.84 15.10
N LYS A 55 -8.68 3.44 16.25
CA LYS A 55 -8.10 4.79 16.35
C LYS A 55 -6.74 4.95 15.65
N GLY A 56 -6.05 3.85 15.35
CA GLY A 56 -4.81 3.84 14.59
C GLY A 56 -5.00 3.90 13.07
N LYS A 57 -6.25 3.86 12.58
CA LYS A 57 -6.55 3.83 11.15
C LYS A 57 -7.28 5.10 10.71
N GLN A 58 -6.97 5.52 9.49
CA GLN A 58 -7.71 6.54 8.76
C GLN A 58 -8.61 5.86 7.74
N SER A 59 -9.82 6.39 7.54
CA SER A 59 -10.73 5.91 6.50
C SER A 59 -11.43 7.04 5.75
N VAL A 60 -11.77 6.77 4.50
CA VAL A 60 -12.59 7.64 3.64
C VAL A 60 -13.73 6.85 3.03
N ASP A 61 -14.87 7.52 2.84
CA ASP A 61 -16.04 6.91 2.22
C ASP A 61 -15.83 6.75 0.72
N VAL A 62 -16.09 5.54 0.19
CA VAL A 62 -16.01 5.25 -1.25
C VAL A 62 -16.93 6.15 -2.08
N ARG A 63 -18.00 6.69 -1.49
CA ARG A 63 -18.91 7.64 -2.16
C ARG A 63 -18.28 9.00 -2.44
N ALA A 64 -17.22 9.37 -1.72
CA ALA A 64 -16.50 10.62 -1.95
C ALA A 64 -15.49 10.52 -3.10
N ILE A 65 -15.14 9.31 -3.53
CA ILE A 65 -14.14 9.06 -4.57
C ILE A 65 -14.77 9.18 -5.96
N ALA A 66 -14.27 10.13 -6.74
CA ALA A 66 -14.66 10.34 -8.13
C ALA A 66 -13.91 9.40 -9.08
N SER A 67 -12.60 9.21 -8.87
CA SER A 67 -11.76 8.31 -9.67
C SER A 67 -10.54 7.82 -8.90
N ILE A 68 -9.90 6.76 -9.40
CA ILE A 68 -8.65 6.19 -8.89
C ILE A 68 -7.67 5.91 -10.03
N ARG A 69 -6.38 5.95 -9.69
CA ARG A 69 -5.28 5.53 -10.56
C ARG A 69 -4.13 4.94 -9.73
N GLU A 70 -3.13 4.37 -10.40
CA GLU A 70 -1.96 3.84 -9.71
C GLU A 70 -1.26 4.94 -8.89
N SER A 71 -0.93 4.62 -7.65
CA SER A 71 -0.26 5.54 -6.73
C SER A 71 1.20 5.73 -7.14
N PRO A 72 1.71 6.98 -7.19
CA PRO A 72 3.10 7.26 -7.52
C PRO A 72 4.10 6.78 -6.47
N THR A 73 3.65 6.59 -5.22
CA THR A 73 4.48 6.11 -4.09
C THR A 73 4.34 4.61 -3.87
N ARG A 74 3.61 3.93 -4.75
CA ARG A 74 3.42 2.49 -4.68
C ARG A 74 4.69 1.73 -5.08
N LEU A 75 5.07 0.72 -4.31
CA LEU A 75 5.99 -0.32 -4.70
C LEU A 75 5.39 -1.11 -5.89
N PRO A 76 6.18 -1.45 -6.93
CA PRO A 76 5.67 -2.26 -8.02
C PRO A 76 5.03 -3.55 -7.52
N ALA A 77 3.83 -3.87 -8.02
CA ALA A 77 2.97 -4.92 -7.47
C ALA A 77 3.68 -6.27 -7.31
N LYS A 78 4.55 -6.64 -8.24
CA LYS A 78 5.35 -7.88 -8.18
C LYS A 78 6.23 -7.96 -6.92
N PHE A 79 6.81 -6.85 -6.50
CA PHE A 79 7.69 -6.79 -5.34
C PHE A 79 6.89 -6.71 -4.03
N ALA A 80 5.75 -6.01 -4.03
CA ALA A 80 4.82 -6.09 -2.90
C ALA A 80 4.35 -7.53 -2.68
N ALA A 81 4.01 -8.24 -3.76
CA ALA A 81 3.61 -9.65 -3.71
C ALA A 81 4.70 -10.57 -3.13
N GLU A 82 5.98 -10.32 -3.43
CA GLU A 82 7.10 -11.06 -2.83
C GLU A 82 7.15 -10.88 -1.31
N ILE A 83 6.95 -9.67 -0.82
CA ILE A 83 6.92 -9.37 0.62
C ILE A 83 5.70 -10.02 1.28
N TYR A 84 4.52 -9.89 0.66
CA TYR A 84 3.30 -10.54 1.15
C TYR A 84 3.45 -12.07 1.25
N LYS A 85 4.06 -12.69 0.23
CA LYS A 85 4.31 -14.13 0.21
C LYS A 85 5.28 -14.57 1.31
N ALA A 86 6.25 -13.74 1.67
CA ALA A 86 7.17 -14.03 2.77
C ALA A 86 6.50 -13.94 4.15
N GLY A 87 5.39 -13.19 4.27
CA GLY A 87 4.66 -12.98 5.51
C GLY A 87 5.36 -12.02 6.48
N GLU A 88 4.78 -11.89 7.67
CA GLU A 88 5.26 -10.97 8.70
C GLU A 88 6.70 -11.27 9.14
N SER A 89 7.46 -10.22 9.45
CA SER A 89 8.81 -10.32 10.05
C SER A 89 8.78 -10.48 11.58
N GLY A 90 7.61 -10.30 12.18
CA GLY A 90 7.32 -10.37 13.60
C GLY A 90 5.91 -9.87 13.85
N MET A 91 5.45 -9.89 15.11
CA MET A 91 4.04 -9.61 15.45
C MET A 91 3.53 -8.28 14.89
N GLY A 92 2.77 -8.33 13.79
CA GLY A 92 2.09 -7.20 13.18
C GLY A 92 2.94 -6.25 12.32
N TYR A 93 4.13 -6.67 11.88
CA TYR A 93 4.97 -5.83 11.01
C TYR A 93 5.78 -6.62 9.98
N CYS A 94 6.13 -5.93 8.90
CA CYS A 94 7.03 -6.41 7.86
C CYS A 94 8.30 -5.55 7.82
N LEU A 95 9.45 -6.20 7.73
CA LEU A 95 10.73 -5.60 7.37
C LEU A 95 11.08 -6.07 5.97
N PHE A 96 11.62 -5.16 5.16
CA PHE A 96 12.11 -5.50 3.84
C PHE A 96 13.13 -4.46 3.39
N LYS A 97 14.00 -4.87 2.47
CA LYS A 97 14.89 -3.94 1.78
C LYS A 97 14.49 -3.81 0.32
N VAL A 98 14.46 -2.59 -0.19
CA VAL A 98 14.21 -2.29 -1.61
C VAL A 98 15.55 -1.99 -2.27
N MET A 99 15.81 -2.62 -3.43
CA MET A 99 17.00 -2.42 -4.24
C MET A 99 16.65 -1.62 -5.49
N PHE A 100 17.48 -0.63 -5.81
CA PHE A 100 17.27 0.30 -6.92
C PHE A 100 18.30 0.10 -8.05
N ALA A 101 17.95 0.55 -9.25
CA ALA A 101 18.74 0.35 -10.46
C ALA A 101 20.13 1.01 -10.42
N ASP A 102 20.32 2.05 -9.60
CA ASP A 102 21.62 2.70 -9.38
C ASP A 102 22.52 1.96 -8.36
N GLY A 103 22.06 0.81 -7.86
CA GLY A 103 22.75 0.01 -6.85
C GLY A 103 22.52 0.47 -5.41
N SER A 104 21.76 1.56 -5.19
CA SER A 104 21.36 1.96 -3.84
C SER A 104 20.30 1.01 -3.28
N GLU A 105 20.24 0.94 -1.95
CA GLU A 105 19.25 0.12 -1.25
C GLU A 105 18.69 0.89 -0.04
N GLN A 106 17.45 0.61 0.33
CA GLN A 106 16.81 1.20 1.51
C GLN A 106 15.99 0.16 2.26
N ALA A 107 16.26 0.01 3.55
CA ALA A 107 15.42 -0.77 4.46
C ALA A 107 14.15 -0.01 4.86
N TYR A 108 13.04 -0.73 4.93
CA TYR A 108 11.74 -0.24 5.38
C TYR A 108 11.14 -1.12 6.48
N SER A 109 10.30 -0.50 7.31
CA SER A 109 9.41 -1.15 8.26
C SER A 109 7.99 -0.68 8.02
N SER A 110 7.07 -1.60 7.77
CA SER A 110 5.64 -1.31 7.64
C SER A 110 4.83 -2.20 8.58
N GLY A 111 3.54 -1.90 8.73
CA GLY A 111 2.58 -2.89 9.22
C GLY A 111 2.35 -4.00 8.16
N ASN A 112 1.16 -4.59 8.20
CA ASN A 112 0.79 -5.68 7.29
C ASN A 112 0.35 -5.23 5.89
N ALA A 113 0.37 -3.92 5.61
CA ALA A 113 0.19 -3.36 4.28
C ALA A 113 1.50 -2.73 3.84
N VAL A 114 2.08 -3.20 2.73
CA VAL A 114 3.48 -2.96 2.36
C VAL A 114 3.65 -2.15 1.07
N ASP A 115 2.54 -1.89 0.36
CA ASP A 115 2.57 -1.32 -0.98
C ASP A 115 3.08 0.11 -1.05
N PHE A 116 3.11 0.88 0.04
CA PHE A 116 3.53 2.28 -0.01
C PHE A 116 4.89 2.48 0.67
N ILE A 117 5.78 3.19 -0.01
CA ILE A 117 7.07 3.61 0.54
C ILE A 117 7.37 5.07 0.17
N ASP A 118 8.08 5.76 1.05
CA ASP A 118 8.70 7.03 0.68
C ASP A 118 10.02 6.74 -0.02
N TYR A 119 10.02 6.89 -1.34
CA TYR A 119 11.19 6.68 -2.19
C TYR A 119 12.35 7.60 -1.77
N PRO A 120 13.60 7.12 -1.73
CA PRO A 120 14.77 7.99 -1.60
C PRO A 120 14.82 9.00 -2.75
N MET A 121 15.53 10.11 -2.54
CA MET A 121 15.68 11.14 -3.56
C MET A 121 16.24 10.54 -4.86
N GLY A 122 15.58 10.83 -5.98
CA GLY A 122 15.95 10.29 -7.29
C GLY A 122 15.42 8.89 -7.60
N GLN A 123 14.77 8.22 -6.64
CA GLN A 123 14.15 6.92 -6.84
C GLN A 123 12.65 7.01 -7.12
N SER A 124 12.11 5.98 -7.75
CA SER A 124 10.70 5.88 -8.11
C SER A 124 10.30 4.40 -8.28
N PRO A 125 9.02 4.08 -8.49
CA PRO A 125 8.60 2.70 -8.77
C PRO A 125 9.35 2.09 -9.97
N SER A 126 9.66 2.90 -10.97
CA SER A 126 10.36 2.45 -12.18
C SER A 126 11.82 2.08 -11.96
N THR A 127 12.45 2.57 -10.89
CA THR A 127 13.86 2.28 -10.57
C THR A 127 14.01 1.10 -9.63
N VAL A 128 12.92 0.53 -9.10
CA VAL A 128 12.98 -0.66 -8.24
C VAL A 128 13.31 -1.88 -9.09
N ILE A 129 14.37 -2.60 -8.70
CA ILE A 129 14.83 -3.81 -9.38
C ILE A 129 14.64 -5.09 -8.54
N GLY A 130 14.40 -4.95 -7.24
CA GLY A 130 14.13 -6.10 -6.39
C GLY A 130 13.81 -5.72 -4.94
N VAL A 131 13.37 -6.73 -4.18
CA VAL A 131 13.16 -6.64 -2.74
C VAL A 131 13.77 -7.83 -2.02
N VAL A 132 14.16 -7.61 -0.77
CA VAL A 132 14.59 -8.68 0.15
C VAL A 132 13.69 -8.64 1.38
N PRO A 133 12.70 -9.56 1.48
CA PRO A 133 11.87 -9.68 2.67
C PRO A 133 12.68 -10.01 3.93
N HIS A 134 12.18 -9.60 5.09
CA HIS A 134 12.73 -9.85 6.43
C HIS A 134 14.13 -9.26 6.68
N ALA A 135 14.62 -8.41 5.76
CA ALA A 135 15.92 -7.74 5.86
C ALA A 135 15.84 -6.36 6.52
N GLY A 136 16.98 -5.83 6.97
CA GLY A 136 17.07 -4.46 7.52
C GLY A 136 16.79 -4.33 9.02
N ARG A 137 16.78 -5.44 9.78
CA ARG A 137 16.53 -5.43 11.22
C ARG A 137 17.55 -4.60 12.01
N THR A 138 18.83 -4.72 11.66
CA THR A 138 19.94 -3.98 12.28
C THR A 138 20.31 -2.68 11.55
N ASP A 139 19.57 -2.33 10.50
CA ASP A 139 19.83 -1.11 9.72
C ASP A 139 19.33 0.11 10.50
N THR A 140 20.25 0.99 10.87
CA THR A 140 19.96 2.21 11.64
C THR A 140 19.32 3.31 10.79
N THR A 141 19.38 3.19 9.46
CA THR A 141 18.78 4.13 8.50
C THR A 141 17.41 3.67 8.00
N ARG A 142 16.88 2.59 8.56
CA ARG A 142 15.56 2.04 8.21
C ARG A 142 14.48 3.10 8.32
N ARG A 143 13.67 3.22 7.28
CA ARG A 143 12.51 4.14 7.24
C ARG A 143 11.24 3.42 7.65
N HIS A 144 10.33 4.15 8.28
CA HIS A 144 8.95 3.68 8.42
C HIS A 144 8.21 3.90 7.10
N ALA A 145 7.35 2.96 6.72
CA ALA A 145 6.42 3.17 5.64
C ALA A 145 5.49 4.35 5.97
N PRO A 146 5.08 5.13 4.97
CA PRO A 146 4.22 6.28 5.18
C PRO A 146 2.83 5.88 5.67
N ASP A 147 2.14 6.85 6.27
CA ASP A 147 0.71 6.74 6.58
C ASP A 147 -0.12 6.58 5.30
N TYR A 148 -1.23 5.85 5.45
CA TYR A 148 -2.17 5.53 4.39
C TYR A 148 -3.60 5.55 4.92
N THR A 149 -4.56 5.52 4.01
CA THR A 149 -5.99 5.59 4.34
C THR A 149 -6.75 4.42 3.74
N TRP A 150 -7.70 3.88 4.49
CA TRP A 150 -8.58 2.81 4.03
C TRP A 150 -9.83 3.35 3.35
N CYS A 151 -10.27 2.69 2.29
CA CYS A 151 -11.56 2.91 1.68
C CYS A 151 -12.26 1.56 1.49
N LEU A 152 -13.20 1.25 2.37
CA LEU A 152 -13.95 -0.01 2.30
C LEU A 152 -15.15 0.13 1.38
N PHE A 153 -15.39 -0.88 0.55
CA PHE A 153 -16.54 -0.92 -0.35
C PHE A 153 -17.23 -2.28 -0.35
N LYS A 154 -18.51 -2.27 -0.75
CA LYS A 154 -19.33 -3.46 -0.97
C LYS A 154 -19.28 -3.89 -2.43
#